data_AF-A0A7C4C6J0-F1
#
_entry.id   AF-A0A7C4C6J0-F1
#
_cell.length_a   1.000
_cell.length_b   1.000
_cell.length_c   1.000
_cell.angle_alpha   90.00
_cell.angle_beta   90.00
_cell.angle_gamma   90.00
#
_symmetry.space_group_name_H-M   'P 1'
#
loop_
_entity.id
_entity.type
_entity.pdbx_description
1 polymer ?
#
loop_
_entity_poly.entity_id
_entity_poly.type
_entity_poly.pdbx_seq_one_letter_code
_entity_poly.pdbx_strand_id
1 'polypeptide(L)'
;MTIIYWPIETIILIIIIAFTIIFASLFILTFYMFTKGLMKVKLYYPPKTINEISKELICPKCSSKDLKPVGYRTLRCEKCGFTFSIGFGNGFWISPLLLWFPIFLPFLPIFIWKKKKWYYF
;
A
#
# COMPACT_ATOMS: atom_id res chain seq x y z
N MET A 1 2.02 52.35 -28.09
CA MET A 1 1.21 51.60 -27.10
C MET A 1 1.94 50.30 -26.75
N THR A 2 3.02 50.38 -25.97
CA THR A 2 3.93 49.22 -25.70
C THR A 2 4.42 49.14 -24.25
N ILE A 3 3.88 49.96 -23.36
CA ILE A 3 4.44 50.17 -22.01
C ILE A 3 3.85 49.19 -20.97
N ILE A 4 2.75 48.48 -21.28
CA ILE A 4 1.98 47.68 -20.29
C ILE A 4 2.27 46.16 -20.37
N TYR A 5 3.05 45.68 -21.34
CA TYR A 5 3.32 44.23 -21.50
C TYR A 5 4.37 43.67 -20.53
N TRP A 6 5.35 44.49 -20.13
CA TRP A 6 6.43 44.11 -19.21
C TRP A 6 5.99 43.58 -17.83
N PRO A 7 4.99 44.15 -17.13
CA PRO A 7 4.55 43.62 -15.84
C PRO A 7 3.84 42.27 -15.97
N ILE A 8 3.17 41.98 -17.08
CA ILE A 8 2.39 40.74 -17.21
C ILE A 8 3.32 39.53 -17.39
N GLU A 9 4.34 39.65 -18.25
CA GLU A 9 5.31 38.58 -18.49
C GLU A 9 6.09 38.22 -17.22
N THR A 10 6.48 39.23 -16.45
CA THR A 10 7.18 39.02 -15.17
C THR A 10 6.29 38.34 -14.13
N ILE A 11 5.00 38.71 -14.03
CA ILE A 11 4.02 38.03 -13.16
C ILE A 11 3.85 36.57 -13.58
N ILE A 12 3.71 36.28 -14.88
CA ILE A 12 3.57 34.92 -15.39
C ILE A 12 4.80 34.06 -15.04
N LEU A 13 6.00 34.60 -15.24
CA LEU A 13 7.24 33.89 -14.89
C LEU A 13 7.32 33.57 -13.39
N ILE A 14 6.94 34.52 -12.52
CA ILE A 14 6.91 34.29 -11.07
C ILE A 14 5.93 33.18 -10.71
N ILE A 15 4.74 33.13 -11.33
CA ILE A 15 3.75 32.08 -11.10
C ILE A 15 4.28 30.72 -11.54
N ILE A 16 4.93 30.63 -12.70
CA ILE A 16 5.51 29.38 -13.20
C ILE A 16 6.62 28.89 -12.27
N ILE A 17 7.49 29.78 -11.80
CA ILE A 17 8.57 29.43 -10.87
C ILE A 17 7.98 28.95 -9.53
N ALA A 18 6.99 29.66 -8.98
CA ALA A 18 6.33 29.24 -7.75
C ALA A 18 5.67 27.87 -7.89
N PHE A 19 4.98 27.62 -9.01
CA PHE A 19 4.31 26.35 -9.28
C PHE A 19 5.32 25.20 -9.42
N THR A 20 6.44 25.41 -10.12
CA THR A 20 7.48 24.37 -10.27
C THR A 20 8.14 24.03 -8.94
N ILE A 21 8.36 24.99 -8.05
CA ILE A 21 8.90 24.75 -6.70
C ILE A 21 7.93 23.92 -5.86
N ILE A 22 6.63 24.27 -5.85
CA ILE A 22 5.61 23.52 -5.12
C ILE A 22 5.54 22.08 -5.64
N PHE A 23 5.51 21.91 -6.97
CA PHE A 23 5.43 20.59 -7.59
C PHE A 23 6.67 19.74 -7.29
N ALA A 24 7.87 20.33 -7.38
CA ALA A 24 9.13 19.66 -7.04
C ALA A 24 9.15 19.22 -5.58
N SER A 25 8.66 20.06 -4.65
CA SER A 25 8.61 19.71 -3.23
C SER A 25 7.68 18.50 -2.95
N LEU A 26 6.50 18.47 -3.57
CA LEU A 26 5.55 17.36 -3.45
C LEU A 26 6.07 16.08 -4.10
N PHE A 27 6.78 16.20 -5.23
CA PHE A 27 7.41 15.08 -5.91
C PHE A 27 8.52 14.47 -5.05
N ILE A 28 9.41 15.29 -4.48
CA ILE A 28 10.48 14.83 -3.59
C ILE A 28 9.90 14.12 -2.35
N LEU A 29 8.87 14.69 -1.72
CA LEU A 29 8.21 14.06 -0.57
C LEU A 29 7.61 12.69 -0.93
N THR A 30 6.92 12.61 -2.06
CA THR A 30 6.32 11.36 -2.54
C THR A 30 7.39 10.33 -2.87
N PHE A 31 8.46 10.73 -3.56
CA PHE A 31 9.57 9.86 -3.91
C PHE A 31 10.31 9.36 -2.66
N TYR A 32 10.48 10.22 -1.65
CA TYR A 32 11.04 9.84 -0.36
C TYR A 32 10.18 8.80 0.38
N MET A 33 8.86 8.99 0.42
CA MET A 33 7.94 8.01 1.01
C MET A 33 7.91 6.70 0.22
N PHE A 34 8.00 6.77 -1.11
CA PHE A 34 8.04 5.61 -1.99
C PHE A 34 9.32 4.79 -1.80
N THR A 35 10.49 5.43 -1.75
CA THR A 35 11.78 4.75 -1.49
C THR A 35 11.79 4.11 -0.10
N LYS A 36 11.25 4.77 0.92
CA LYS A 36 11.03 4.16 2.26
C LYS A 36 10.05 2.99 2.22
N GLY A 37 9.03 3.04 1.37
CA GLY A 37 8.07 1.95 1.16
C GLY A 37 8.72 0.74 0.51
N LEU A 38 9.55 0.95 -0.52
CA LEU A 38 10.29 -0.13 -1.18
C LEU A 38 11.36 -0.74 -0.28
N MET A 39 12.01 0.04 0.59
CA MET A 39 12.96 -0.51 1.57
C MET A 39 12.29 -1.41 2.61
N LYS A 40 10.96 -1.34 2.76
CA LYS A 40 10.17 -2.35 3.48
C LYS A 40 9.80 -3.51 2.53
N VAL A 41 10.78 -4.06 1.80
CA VAL A 41 10.66 -5.43 1.29
C VAL A 41 10.47 -6.29 2.53
N LYS A 42 9.20 -6.59 2.84
CA LYS A 42 8.83 -7.51 3.90
C LYS A 42 9.64 -8.77 3.64
N LEU A 43 10.58 -9.06 4.54
CA LEU A 43 11.12 -10.40 4.70
C LEU A 43 9.95 -11.35 4.56
N TYR A 44 9.95 -12.11 3.46
CA TYR A 44 8.94 -13.11 3.17
C TYR A 44 9.18 -14.23 4.18
N TYR A 45 8.69 -14.03 5.40
CA TYR A 45 8.62 -15.11 6.36
C TYR A 45 7.63 -16.10 5.76
N PRO A 46 8.05 -17.36 5.52
CA PRO A 46 7.11 -18.38 5.08
C PRO A 46 5.95 -18.38 6.06
N PRO A 47 4.69 -18.43 5.59
CA PRO A 47 3.55 -18.47 6.49
C PRO A 47 3.76 -19.66 7.44
N LYS A 48 4.05 -19.37 8.72
CA LYS A 48 4.21 -20.41 9.74
C LYS A 48 3.02 -21.35 9.63
N THR A 49 3.29 -22.64 9.60
CA THR A 49 2.20 -23.61 9.48
C THR A 49 1.28 -23.44 10.70
N ILE A 50 -0.02 -23.69 10.51
CA ILE A 50 -1.00 -23.60 11.60
C ILE A 50 -0.59 -24.45 12.82
N ASN A 51 0.15 -25.54 12.58
CA ASN A 51 0.72 -26.43 13.59
C ASN A 51 1.84 -25.80 14.42
N GLU A 52 2.61 -24.87 13.85
CA GLU A 52 3.63 -24.10 14.58
C GLU A 52 2.97 -22.98 15.38
N ILE A 53 2.01 -22.29 14.74
CA ILE A 53 1.23 -21.21 15.34
C ILE A 53 0.48 -21.72 16.58
N SER A 54 -0.11 -22.93 16.53
CA SER A 54 -0.83 -23.51 17.67
C SER A 54 0.06 -23.79 18.89
N LYS A 55 1.38 -23.93 18.72
CA LYS A 55 2.34 -24.13 19.83
C LYS A 55 2.75 -22.82 20.51
N GLU A 56 2.71 -21.71 19.77
CA GLU A 56 3.11 -20.40 20.26
C GLU A 56 1.95 -19.65 20.94
N LEU A 57 0.71 -19.94 20.54
CA LEU A 57 -0.48 -19.26 21.07
C LEU A 57 -0.99 -19.86 22.38
N ILE A 58 -1.67 -19.00 23.14
CA ILE A 58 -2.33 -19.36 24.39
C ILE A 58 -3.83 -19.11 24.19
N CYS A 59 -4.67 -20.00 24.72
CA CYS A 59 -6.12 -19.83 24.66
C CYS A 59 -6.52 -18.54 25.41
N PRO A 60 -7.25 -17.60 24.77
CA PRO A 60 -7.64 -16.34 25.41
C PRO A 60 -8.68 -16.51 26.52
N LYS A 61 -9.36 -17.67 26.59
CA LYS A 61 -10.43 -17.93 27.55
C LYS A 61 -9.95 -18.59 28.84
N CYS A 62 -9.06 -19.58 28.74
CA CYS A 62 -8.63 -20.39 29.89
C CYS A 62 -7.10 -20.43 30.09
N SER A 63 -6.35 -19.69 29.29
CA SER A 63 -4.89 -19.59 29.35
C SER A 63 -4.12 -20.90 29.18
N SER A 64 -4.75 -21.97 28.69
CA SER A 64 -4.04 -23.22 28.35
C SER A 64 -3.34 -23.14 27.00
N LYS A 65 -2.23 -23.86 26.86
CA LYS A 65 -1.47 -24.01 25.60
C LYS A 65 -1.96 -25.16 24.71
N ASP A 66 -2.96 -25.91 25.17
CA ASP A 66 -3.51 -27.06 24.45
C ASP A 66 -4.47 -26.59 23.34
N LEU A 67 -3.89 -26.14 22.21
CA LEU A 67 -4.60 -25.68 21.03
C LEU A 67 -4.46 -26.70 19.90
N LYS A 68 -5.59 -27.14 19.34
CA LYS A 68 -5.65 -27.98 18.13
C LYS A 68 -6.18 -27.20 16.94
N PRO A 69 -5.60 -27.39 15.75
CA PRO A 69 -6.14 -26.83 14.53
C PRO A 69 -7.37 -27.63 14.08
N VAL A 70 -8.45 -26.93 13.76
CA VAL A 70 -9.73 -27.57 13.35
C VAL A 70 -10.10 -27.20 11.91
N GLY A 71 -9.49 -26.15 11.35
CA GLY A 71 -9.73 -25.72 9.98
C GLY A 71 -8.69 -24.70 9.52
N TYR A 72 -8.92 -24.13 8.33
CA TYR A 72 -8.03 -23.11 7.79
C TYR A 72 -8.04 -21.88 8.71
N ARG A 73 -6.90 -21.62 9.37
CA ARG A 73 -6.67 -20.52 10.31
C ARG A 73 -7.59 -20.50 11.53
N THR A 74 -8.12 -21.66 11.92
CA THR A 74 -9.02 -21.82 13.08
C THR A 74 -8.40 -22.79 14.08
N LEU A 75 -8.30 -22.33 15.33
CA LEU A 75 -7.80 -23.09 16.46
C LEU A 75 -8.91 -23.33 17.47
N ARG A 76 -8.92 -24.52 18.07
CA ARG A 76 -9.78 -24.90 19.17
C ARG A 76 -8.95 -25.33 20.37
N CYS A 77 -9.31 -24.82 21.53
CA CYS A 77 -8.72 -25.24 22.78
C CYS A 77 -9.28 -26.59 23.22
N GLU A 78 -8.40 -27.55 23.55
CA GLU A 78 -8.83 -28.86 24.04
C GLU A 78 -9.41 -28.81 25.45
N LYS A 79 -8.88 -27.93 26.30
CA LYS A 79 -9.26 -27.85 27.71
C LYS A 79 -10.63 -27.21 27.94
N CYS A 80 -10.95 -26.13 27.22
CA CYS A 80 -12.20 -25.38 27.41
C CYS A 80 -13.14 -25.42 26.20
N GLY A 81 -12.74 -26.05 25.09
CA GLY A 81 -13.52 -26.14 23.86
C GLY A 81 -13.65 -24.84 23.06
N PHE A 82 -13.08 -23.72 23.53
CA PHE A 82 -13.19 -22.43 22.86
C PHE A 82 -12.49 -22.42 21.51
N THR A 83 -13.16 -21.90 20.48
CA THR A 83 -12.66 -21.87 19.10
C THR A 83 -12.50 -20.42 18.65
N PHE A 84 -11.37 -20.09 18.03
CA PHE A 84 -11.08 -18.75 17.48
C PHE A 84 -10.31 -18.83 16.17
N SER A 85 -10.40 -17.78 15.38
CA SER A 85 -9.71 -17.64 14.09
C SER A 85 -8.57 -16.63 14.19
N ILE A 86 -7.49 -16.89 13.44
CA ILE A 86 -6.31 -16.03 13.40
C ILE A 86 -6.30 -15.31 12.04
N GLY A 87 -6.67 -14.03 12.07
CA GLY A 87 -6.54 -13.15 10.92
C GLY A 87 -5.14 -12.53 10.86
N PHE A 88 -4.48 -12.64 9.71
CA PHE A 88 -3.38 -11.71 9.41
C PHE A 88 -4.03 -10.37 9.06
N GLY A 89 -3.85 -9.38 9.93
CA GLY A 89 -4.26 -8.01 9.65
C GLY A 89 -3.51 -7.50 8.42
N ASN A 90 -4.14 -7.56 7.26
CA ASN A 90 -3.68 -6.85 6.09
C ASN A 90 -3.91 -5.37 6.37
N GLY A 91 -2.90 -4.69 6.91
CA GLY A 91 -2.91 -3.24 7.02
C GLY A 91 -3.28 -2.66 5.67
N PHE A 92 -4.35 -1.87 5.64
CA PHE A 92 -4.87 -1.20 4.44
C PHE A 92 -3.82 -0.17 3.98
N TRP A 93 -2.90 -0.61 3.13
CA TRP A 93 -1.91 0.28 2.51
C TRP A 93 -2.62 1.04 1.39
N ILE A 94 -3.10 2.25 1.72
CA ILE A 94 -3.47 3.24 0.69
C ILE A 94 -2.18 3.55 -0.06
N SER A 95 -2.04 2.96 -1.24
CA SER A 95 -0.90 3.20 -2.12
C SER A 95 -0.81 4.70 -2.38
N PRO A 96 0.33 5.37 -2.16
CA PRO A 96 0.53 6.77 -2.52
C PRO A 96 0.17 7.05 -4.00
N LEU A 97 0.29 6.03 -4.85
CA LEU A 97 -0.17 6.03 -6.24
C LEU A 97 -1.66 6.34 -6.43
N LEU A 98 -2.54 5.95 -5.49
CA LEU A 98 -3.96 6.29 -5.56
C LEU A 98 -4.23 7.78 -5.28
N LEU A 99 -3.32 8.47 -4.58
CA LEU A 99 -3.40 9.92 -4.37
C LEU A 99 -3.02 10.71 -5.62
N TRP A 100 -2.21 10.12 -6.51
CA TRP A 100 -1.79 10.71 -7.78
C TRP A 100 -2.72 10.37 -8.96
N PHE A 101 -3.74 9.54 -8.73
CA PHE A 101 -4.71 9.11 -9.73
C PHE A 101 -5.39 10.27 -10.50
N PRO A 102 -5.78 11.42 -9.89
CA PRO A 102 -6.41 12.50 -10.66
C PRO A 102 -5.45 13.22 -11.62
N ILE A 103 -4.13 13.13 -11.43
CA ILE A 103 -3.12 13.82 -12.25
C ILE A 103 -2.73 12.99 -13.49
N PHE A 104 -2.76 11.67 -13.40
CA PHE A 104 -2.37 10.76 -14.50
C PHE A 104 -3.54 10.23 -15.35
N LEU A 105 -4.79 10.48 -14.93
CA LEU A 105 -6.01 10.11 -15.67
C LEU A 105 -6.06 10.57 -17.15
N PRO A 106 -5.58 11.76 -17.55
CA PRO A 106 -5.56 12.16 -18.96
C PRO A 106 -4.51 11.43 -19.83
N PHE A 107 -3.54 10.71 -19.24
CA PHE A 107 -2.47 10.01 -19.97
C PHE A 107 -2.66 8.47 -20.05
N LEU A 108 -3.64 7.92 -19.33
CA LEU A 108 -3.98 6.49 -19.35
C LEU A 108 -4.46 5.90 -20.70
N PRO A 109 -5.13 6.62 -21.62
CA PRO A 109 -5.64 5.99 -22.84
C PRO A 109 -4.54 5.53 -23.83
N ILE A 110 -3.28 5.92 -23.63
CA ILE A 110 -2.17 5.56 -24.54
C ILE A 110 -1.58 4.16 -24.21
N PHE A 111 -1.67 3.70 -22.95
CA PHE A 111 -1.02 2.45 -22.53
C PHE A 111 -1.90 1.19 -22.62
N ILE A 112 -3.22 1.32 -22.69
CA ILE A 112 -4.15 0.18 -22.66
C ILE A 112 -4.20 -0.56 -24.02
N TRP A 113 -3.71 0.06 -25.10
CA TRP A 113 -3.81 -0.54 -26.44
C TRP A 113 -2.79 -1.64 -26.74
N LYS A 114 -1.74 -1.83 -25.92
CA LYS A 114 -0.62 -2.73 -26.26
C LYS A 114 -0.61 -4.10 -25.59
N LYS A 115 -1.60 -4.46 -24.75
CA LYS A 115 -1.68 -5.78 -24.11
C LYS A 115 -2.98 -6.52 -24.42
N LYS A 116 -3.13 -6.96 -25.67
CA LYS A 116 -4.08 -8.02 -26.03
C LYS A 116 -3.38 -9.02 -26.93
N LYS A 117 -2.84 -10.11 -26.36
CA LYS A 117 -2.55 -11.44 -26.95
C LYS A 117 -1.83 -12.26 -25.86
N TRP A 118 -2.20 -13.45 -25.38
CA TRP A 118 -3.37 -14.34 -25.39
C TRP A 118 -3.22 -15.25 -24.16
N TYR A 119 -4.34 -15.80 -23.69
CA TYR A 119 -4.43 -16.83 -22.65
C TYR A 119 -4.59 -18.22 -23.31
N TYR A 120 -4.12 -19.26 -22.59
CA TYR A 120 -4.47 -20.69 -22.60
C TYR A 120 -4.36 -21.49 -23.91
N PHE A 121 -3.48 -22.50 -23.91
CA PHE A 121 -3.87 -23.91 -23.76
C PHE A 121 -2.80 -24.64 -22.94
#